data_AF-A0A7W1Z4N5-F1
#
_entry.id   AF-A0A7W1Z4N5-F1
#
_cell.length_a   1.000
_cell.length_b   1.000
_cell.length_c   1.000
_cell.angle_alpha   90.00
_cell.angle_beta   90.00
_cell.angle_gamma   90.00
#
_symmetry.space_group_name_H-M   'P 1'
#
loop_
_entity.id
_entity.type
_entity.pdbx_description
1 polymer ?
#
loop_
_entity_poly.entity_id
_entity_poly.type
_entity_poly.pdbx_seq_one_letter_code
_entity_poly.pdbx_strand_id
1 'polypeptide(L)'
;MKNLGLGIRITWYLLSVFLISGFLGFGQTVQANEFLNWDALLKKYVAFKTIEGIPLYAVNYQALGNDPLYRTVIADLEKAPVEGFNTQEEKLAFWINAYNIMAVKMVLDHYPLKSIKDVAGLFSSVWKLNVGTVGGKARTLNEIEHDILRKMGEPRIHVAIVCASLSCPDIRPEAYTSERLHEQLDDQMKAFLANPQKGLQVEETNQRLYLSSIFKWFA
;
A
#
# COMPACT_ATOMS: atom_id res chain seq x y z
N MET A 1 -88.45 -13.80 35.25
CA MET A 1 -87.27 -14.65 34.98
C MET A 1 -86.45 -13.99 33.89
N LYS A 2 -85.18 -13.62 34.20
CA LYS A 2 -83.96 -13.53 33.35
C LYS A 2 -84.12 -12.88 31.95
N ASN A 3 -83.33 -11.92 31.47
CA ASN A 3 -82.02 -11.39 31.85
C ASN A 3 -81.79 -10.03 31.16
N LEU A 4 -81.01 -9.19 31.82
CA LEU A 4 -80.39 -7.94 31.33
C LEU A 4 -79.41 -8.17 30.18
N GLY A 5 -79.19 -7.12 29.38
CA GLY A 5 -78.07 -7.04 28.43
C GLY A 5 -77.90 -5.62 27.87
N LEU A 6 -77.33 -4.71 28.66
CA LEU A 6 -76.87 -3.38 28.26
C LEU A 6 -75.72 -3.50 27.25
N GLY A 7 -75.92 -3.00 26.02
CA GLY A 7 -74.85 -2.87 25.02
C GLY A 7 -74.23 -1.48 25.05
N ILE A 8 -73.06 -1.36 25.67
CA ILE A 8 -72.22 -0.15 25.72
C ILE A 8 -71.51 0.00 24.36
N ARG A 9 -71.70 1.14 23.68
CA ARG A 9 -70.94 1.48 22.46
C ARG A 9 -69.64 2.18 22.87
N ILE A 10 -68.51 1.48 22.72
CA ILE A 10 -67.16 2.02 22.89
C ILE A 10 -66.65 2.45 21.50
N THR A 11 -66.47 3.76 21.32
CA THR A 11 -65.86 4.36 20.13
C THR A 11 -64.33 4.23 20.24
N TRP A 12 -63.71 3.46 19.34
CA TRP A 12 -62.26 3.31 19.27
C TRP A 12 -61.66 4.46 18.47
N TYR A 13 -60.89 5.34 19.11
CA TYR A 13 -59.96 6.24 18.43
C TYR A 13 -58.68 5.45 18.10
N LEU A 14 -58.43 5.20 16.81
CA LEU A 14 -57.15 4.67 16.33
C LEU A 14 -56.11 5.79 16.34
N LEU A 15 -55.23 5.77 17.35
CA LEU A 15 -54.04 6.61 17.40
C LEU A 15 -52.95 5.96 16.52
N SER A 16 -52.82 6.40 15.27
CA SER A 16 -51.76 5.95 14.37
C SER A 16 -50.43 6.57 14.78
N VAL A 17 -49.64 5.81 15.56
CA VAL A 17 -48.24 6.12 15.86
C VAL A 17 -47.41 5.80 14.63
N PHE A 18 -46.97 6.83 13.90
CA PHE A 18 -45.92 6.69 12.89
C PHE A 18 -44.58 6.45 13.59
N LEU A 19 -44.16 5.18 13.68
CA LEU A 19 -42.78 4.83 13.99
C LEU A 19 -41.92 5.22 12.79
N ILE A 20 -41.29 6.40 12.87
CA ILE A 20 -40.19 6.76 11.98
C ILE A 20 -39.02 5.88 12.42
N SER A 21 -38.86 4.73 11.77
CA SER A 21 -37.66 3.92 11.82
C SER A 21 -36.54 4.69 11.13
N GLY A 22 -35.86 5.54 11.90
CA GLY A 22 -34.58 6.12 11.52
C GLY A 22 -33.55 5.02 11.37
N PHE A 23 -33.42 4.47 10.17
CA PHE A 23 -32.20 3.77 9.78
C PHE A 23 -31.11 4.84 9.62
N LEU A 24 -30.49 5.20 10.74
CA LEU A 24 -29.15 5.77 10.72
C LEU A 24 -28.24 4.66 10.22
N GLY A 25 -28.06 4.60 8.90
CA GLY A 25 -26.96 3.88 8.30
C GLY A 25 -25.69 4.52 8.80
N PHE A 26 -25.13 3.97 9.88
CA PHE A 26 -23.73 4.18 10.19
C PHE A 26 -22.96 3.63 8.99
N GLY A 27 -22.52 4.54 8.11
CA GLY A 27 -21.50 4.23 7.14
C GLY A 27 -20.34 3.62 7.92
N GLN A 28 -20.06 2.35 7.66
CA GLN A 28 -18.92 1.71 8.28
C GLN A 28 -17.69 2.47 7.78
N THR A 29 -16.99 3.15 8.69
CA THR A 29 -15.65 3.67 8.43
C THR A 29 -14.70 2.46 8.36
N VAL A 30 -14.66 1.81 7.19
CA VAL A 30 -13.82 0.62 6.91
C VAL A 30 -12.37 1.01 6.62
N GLN A 31 -12.05 2.30 6.50
CA GLN A 31 -10.79 2.74 5.90
C GLN A 31 -9.52 2.63 6.77
N ALA A 32 -9.60 2.33 8.06
CA ALA A 32 -8.45 2.53 8.95
C ALA A 32 -7.36 1.43 8.92
N ASN A 33 -7.52 0.30 8.21
CA ASN A 33 -6.65 -0.88 8.44
C ASN A 33 -6.36 -1.76 7.21
N GLU A 34 -6.44 -1.23 5.98
CA GLU A 34 -6.37 -2.05 4.75
C GLU A 34 -5.05 -2.81 4.54
N PHE A 35 -4.00 -2.48 5.29
CA PHE A 35 -2.68 -3.09 5.15
C PHE A 35 -2.09 -3.65 6.46
N LEU A 36 -2.90 -3.95 7.49
CA LEU A 36 -2.38 -4.51 8.75
C LEU A 36 -1.56 -5.80 8.56
N ASN A 37 -2.03 -6.69 7.69
CA ASN A 37 -1.33 -7.94 7.40
C ASN A 37 0.01 -7.68 6.70
N TRP A 38 0.04 -6.68 5.81
CA TRP A 38 1.26 -6.28 5.11
C TRP A 38 2.25 -5.59 6.05
N ASP A 39 1.77 -4.69 6.89
CA ASP A 39 2.55 -4.02 7.93
C ASP A 39 3.19 -5.03 8.90
N ALA A 40 2.45 -6.05 9.31
CA ALA A 40 2.98 -7.13 10.15
C ALA A 40 4.12 -7.90 9.48
N LEU A 41 4.00 -8.20 8.17
CA LEU A 41 5.07 -8.83 7.40
C LEU A 41 6.30 -7.93 7.28
N LEU A 42 6.09 -6.63 7.00
CA LEU A 42 7.18 -5.66 6.90
C LEU A 42 7.96 -5.56 8.21
N LYS A 43 7.28 -5.37 9.34
CA LYS A 43 7.91 -5.29 10.66
C LYS A 43 8.68 -6.56 11.03
N LYS A 44 8.23 -7.72 10.55
CA LYS A 44 8.85 -9.02 10.84
C LYS A 44 10.05 -9.34 9.94
N TYR A 45 9.99 -8.92 8.68
CA TYR A 45 10.92 -9.41 7.64
C TYR A 45 11.75 -8.32 6.95
N VAL A 46 11.51 -7.05 7.25
CA VAL A 46 12.35 -5.93 6.81
C VAL A 46 13.22 -5.49 7.97
N ALA A 47 14.53 -5.53 7.76
CA ALA A 47 15.50 -5.14 8.78
C ALA A 47 16.62 -4.32 8.17
N PHE A 48 17.13 -3.37 8.95
CA PHE A 48 18.32 -2.60 8.58
C PHE A 48 19.55 -3.51 8.53
N LYS A 49 20.29 -3.44 7.42
CA LYS A 49 21.50 -4.22 7.14
C LYS A 49 22.49 -3.39 6.34
N THR A 50 23.72 -3.87 6.26
CA THR A 50 24.72 -3.38 5.30
C THR A 50 25.01 -4.49 4.30
N ILE A 51 24.75 -4.26 3.01
CA ILE A 51 25.01 -5.21 1.92
C ILE A 51 25.98 -4.55 0.94
N GLU A 52 27.09 -5.21 0.63
CA GLU A 52 28.15 -4.66 -0.25
C GLU A 52 28.61 -3.24 0.18
N GLY A 53 28.63 -2.96 1.50
CA GLY A 53 29.01 -1.66 2.05
C GLY A 53 27.93 -0.58 1.99
N ILE A 54 26.74 -0.91 1.49
CA ILE A 54 25.59 0.00 1.40
C ILE A 54 24.65 -0.28 2.58
N PRO A 55 24.41 0.69 3.49
CA PRO A 55 23.38 0.56 4.52
C PRO A 55 21.99 0.68 3.87
N LEU A 56 21.08 -0.24 4.21
CA LEU A 56 19.71 -0.28 3.69
C LEU A 56 18.75 -1.09 4.57
N TYR A 57 17.46 -0.83 4.45
CA TYR A 57 16.42 -1.79 4.85
C TYR A 57 16.29 -2.91 3.81
N ALA A 58 16.58 -4.14 4.22
CA ALA A 58 16.56 -5.32 3.36
C ALA A 58 15.42 -6.27 3.75
N VAL A 59 14.71 -6.79 2.74
CA VAL A 59 13.66 -7.79 2.90
C VAL A 59 14.28 -9.19 2.99
N ASN A 60 13.87 -9.98 3.99
CA ASN A 60 14.12 -11.42 4.03
C ASN A 60 13.07 -12.15 3.17
N TYR A 61 13.27 -12.16 1.84
CA TYR A 61 12.32 -12.74 0.89
C TYR A 61 11.99 -14.21 1.20
N GLN A 62 12.98 -15.05 1.48
CA GLN A 62 12.75 -16.46 1.78
C GLN A 62 11.83 -16.66 3.00
N ALA A 63 12.06 -15.92 4.08
CA ALA A 63 11.24 -16.06 5.28
C ALA A 63 9.85 -15.43 5.10
N LEU A 64 9.76 -14.30 4.40
CA LEU A 64 8.49 -13.63 4.08
C LEU A 64 7.60 -14.50 3.21
N GLY A 65 8.13 -15.08 2.12
CA GLY A 65 7.36 -15.92 1.20
C GLY A 65 6.87 -17.24 1.82
N ASN A 66 7.52 -17.70 2.91
CA ASN A 66 7.10 -18.87 3.68
C ASN A 66 6.11 -18.55 4.80
N ASP A 67 5.88 -17.27 5.12
CA ASP A 67 4.90 -16.88 6.14
C ASP A 67 3.48 -17.06 5.56
N PRO A 68 2.58 -17.80 6.24
CA PRO A 68 1.20 -17.97 5.77
C PRO A 68 0.45 -16.66 5.53
N LEU A 69 0.80 -15.60 6.28
CA LEU A 69 0.17 -14.28 6.16
C LEU A 69 0.43 -13.63 4.80
N TYR A 70 1.52 -13.98 4.12
CA TYR A 70 1.82 -13.50 2.77
C TYR A 70 0.71 -13.85 1.78
N ARG A 71 0.16 -15.08 1.85
CA ARG A 71 -0.95 -15.49 0.98
C ARG A 71 -2.22 -14.69 1.26
N THR A 72 -2.46 -14.36 2.52
CA THR A 72 -3.58 -13.48 2.91
C THR A 72 -3.42 -12.09 2.32
N VAL A 73 -2.22 -11.49 2.42
CA VAL A 73 -1.94 -10.17 1.83
C VAL A 73 -2.20 -10.13 0.32
N ILE A 74 -1.79 -11.18 -0.41
CA ILE A 74 -2.08 -11.27 -1.84
C ILE A 74 -3.59 -11.36 -2.09
N ALA A 75 -4.29 -12.23 -1.36
CA ALA A 75 -5.75 -12.38 -1.50
C ALA A 75 -6.53 -11.11 -1.12
N ASP A 76 -6.04 -10.32 -0.15
CA ASP A 76 -6.61 -9.04 0.25
C ASP A 76 -6.50 -8.02 -0.90
N LEU A 77 -5.33 -7.94 -1.56
CA LEU A 77 -5.14 -7.08 -2.74
C LEU A 77 -6.06 -7.46 -3.92
N GLU A 78 -6.25 -8.76 -4.17
CA GLU A 78 -7.11 -9.22 -5.26
C GLU A 78 -8.55 -8.73 -5.09
N LYS A 79 -9.02 -8.62 -3.86
CA LYS A 79 -10.40 -8.24 -3.50
C LYS A 79 -10.57 -6.77 -3.11
N ALA A 80 -9.49 -5.98 -3.14
CA ALA A 80 -9.51 -4.61 -2.65
C ALA A 80 -10.55 -3.74 -3.38
N PRO A 81 -11.34 -2.92 -2.66
CA PRO A 81 -12.37 -2.07 -3.24
C PRO A 81 -11.77 -0.78 -3.83
N VAL A 82 -11.00 -0.90 -4.91
CA VAL A 82 -10.22 0.20 -5.51
C VAL A 82 -11.06 1.45 -5.85
N GLU A 83 -12.34 1.27 -6.16
CA GLU A 83 -13.26 2.38 -6.49
C GLU A 83 -13.84 3.08 -5.24
N GLY A 84 -13.66 2.50 -4.05
CA GLY A 84 -14.21 3.01 -2.78
C GLY A 84 -13.37 4.09 -2.08
N PHE A 85 -12.21 4.45 -2.64
CA PHE A 85 -11.34 5.48 -2.06
C PHE A 85 -11.85 6.89 -2.36
N ASN A 86 -12.08 7.65 -1.29
CA ASN A 86 -12.68 8.97 -1.30
C ASN A 86 -11.63 10.08 -1.32
N THR A 87 -10.46 9.87 -0.72
CA THR A 87 -9.39 10.88 -0.65
C THR A 87 -8.21 10.55 -1.58
N GLN A 88 -7.37 11.54 -1.82
CA GLN A 88 -6.15 11.36 -2.61
C GLN A 88 -5.12 10.52 -1.83
N GLU A 89 -5.07 10.71 -0.51
CA GLU A 89 -4.17 10.04 0.41
C GLU A 89 -4.50 8.55 0.54
N GLU A 90 -5.79 8.20 0.57
CA GLU A 90 -6.25 6.80 0.51
C GLU A 90 -5.78 6.13 -0.78
N LYS A 91 -6.00 6.78 -1.93
CA LYS A 91 -5.57 6.26 -3.24
C LYS A 91 -4.06 6.08 -3.31
N LEU A 92 -3.29 7.10 -2.92
CA LEU A 92 -1.83 7.05 -2.94
C LEU A 92 -1.29 5.97 -2.01
N ALA A 93 -1.73 5.94 -0.75
CA ALA A 93 -1.29 4.93 0.21
C ALA A 93 -1.60 3.51 -0.28
N PHE A 94 -2.82 3.30 -0.80
CA PHE A 94 -3.21 2.02 -1.39
C PHE A 94 -2.29 1.60 -2.53
N TRP A 95 -2.12 2.46 -3.54
CA TRP A 95 -1.37 2.10 -4.73
C TRP A 95 0.15 1.96 -4.49
N ILE A 96 0.71 2.72 -3.54
CA ILE A 96 2.10 2.54 -3.12
C ILE A 96 2.27 1.17 -2.45
N ASN A 97 1.39 0.80 -1.52
CA ASN A 97 1.45 -0.51 -0.89
C ASN A 97 1.21 -1.64 -1.89
N ALA A 98 0.23 -1.50 -2.77
CA ALA A 98 -0.06 -2.49 -3.82
C ALA A 98 1.15 -2.69 -4.74
N TYR A 99 1.81 -1.60 -5.15
CA TYR A 99 3.06 -1.69 -5.91
C TYR A 99 4.14 -2.46 -5.13
N ASN A 100 4.40 -2.08 -3.88
CA ASN A 100 5.45 -2.70 -3.07
C ASN A 100 5.21 -4.19 -2.79
N ILE A 101 3.97 -4.58 -2.51
CA ILE A 101 3.57 -5.98 -2.36
C ILE A 101 3.80 -6.73 -3.67
N MET A 102 3.37 -6.17 -4.81
CA MET A 102 3.56 -6.79 -6.11
C MET A 102 5.04 -6.88 -6.51
N ALA A 103 5.86 -5.90 -6.13
CA ALA A 103 7.30 -5.94 -6.35
C ALA A 103 7.93 -7.09 -5.55
N VAL A 104 7.54 -7.26 -4.28
CA VAL A 104 7.97 -8.40 -3.47
C VAL A 104 7.48 -9.72 -4.07
N LYS A 105 6.23 -9.79 -4.53
CA LYS A 105 5.70 -10.97 -5.23
C LYS A 105 6.52 -11.31 -6.46
N MET A 106 6.87 -10.32 -7.29
CA MET A 106 7.68 -10.53 -8.49
C MET A 106 9.04 -11.16 -8.16
N VAL A 107 9.69 -10.68 -7.10
CA VAL A 107 10.96 -11.25 -6.62
C VAL A 107 10.75 -12.69 -6.14
N LEU A 108 9.68 -12.96 -5.39
CA LEU A 108 9.37 -14.29 -4.87
C LEU A 108 9.03 -15.31 -5.96
N ASP A 109 8.30 -14.91 -7.00
CA ASP A 109 7.94 -15.76 -8.14
C ASP A 109 9.18 -16.24 -8.92
N HIS A 110 10.31 -15.52 -8.80
CA HIS A 110 11.58 -15.84 -9.46
C HIS A 110 12.66 -16.30 -8.47
N TYR A 111 12.29 -16.60 -7.22
CA TYR A 111 13.20 -17.04 -6.17
C TYR A 111 13.51 -18.55 -6.28
N PRO A 112 14.72 -19.04 -5.92
CA PRO A 112 15.89 -18.28 -5.48
C PRO A 112 16.63 -17.61 -6.64
N LEU A 113 17.04 -16.36 -6.41
CA LEU A 113 17.87 -15.61 -7.34
C LEU A 113 19.35 -15.90 -7.06
N LYS A 114 20.18 -16.03 -8.10
CA LYS A 114 21.62 -16.29 -7.94
C LYS A 114 22.34 -15.04 -7.40
N SER A 115 21.83 -13.85 -7.69
CA SER A 115 22.32 -12.57 -7.17
C SER A 115 21.22 -11.51 -7.07
N ILE A 116 21.37 -10.55 -6.15
CA ILE A 116 20.55 -9.32 -6.12
C ILE A 116 20.74 -8.51 -7.42
N LYS A 117 21.90 -8.63 -8.08
CA LYS A 117 22.16 -8.02 -9.39
C LYS A 117 21.30 -8.62 -10.50
N ASP A 118 20.84 -9.87 -10.33
CA ASP A 118 19.91 -10.49 -11.27
C ASP A 118 18.60 -9.71 -11.26
N VAL A 119 18.10 -9.29 -10.09
CA VAL A 119 16.92 -8.42 -9.95
C VAL A 119 17.10 -7.12 -10.73
N ALA A 120 18.31 -6.55 -10.69
CA ALA A 120 18.59 -5.32 -11.42
C ALA A 120 18.61 -5.48 -12.94
N GLY A 121 18.93 -6.67 -13.45
CA GLY A 121 18.80 -6.99 -14.87
C GLY A 121 17.34 -7.15 -15.34
N LEU A 122 16.39 -7.32 -14.42
CA LEU A 122 14.98 -7.56 -14.73
C LEU A 122 14.17 -6.26 -14.97
N PHE A 123 14.77 -5.09 -14.74
CA PHE A 123 14.05 -3.81 -14.57
C PHE A 123 13.12 -3.39 -15.70
N SER A 124 13.41 -3.74 -16.95
CA SER A 124 12.62 -3.25 -18.09
C SER A 124 11.66 -4.28 -18.68
N SER A 125 11.97 -5.58 -18.55
CA SER A 125 11.18 -6.65 -19.17
C SER A 125 10.20 -7.28 -18.19
N VAL A 126 10.64 -7.59 -16.97
CA VAL A 126 9.82 -8.32 -16.00
C VAL A 126 8.73 -7.43 -15.41
N TRP A 127 8.96 -6.12 -15.30
CA TRP A 127 7.98 -5.18 -14.74
C TRP A 127 6.79 -4.92 -15.68
N LYS A 128 6.90 -5.36 -16.93
CA LYS A 128 5.81 -5.37 -17.92
C LYS A 128 5.03 -6.68 -17.93
N LEU A 129 5.51 -7.71 -17.22
CA LEU A 129 4.78 -8.95 -17.05
C LEU A 129 3.64 -8.73 -16.07
N ASN A 130 2.56 -9.49 -16.27
CA ASN A 130 1.48 -9.56 -15.29
C ASN A 130 2.05 -10.14 -13.99
N VAL A 131 1.94 -9.38 -12.91
CA VAL A 131 2.50 -9.72 -11.59
C VAL A 131 1.43 -10.29 -10.66
N GLY A 132 0.16 -9.96 -10.89
CA GLY A 132 -0.94 -10.36 -10.04
C GLY A 132 -2.19 -9.53 -10.28
N THR A 133 -3.21 -9.80 -9.47
CA THR A 133 -4.50 -9.11 -9.54
C THR A 133 -4.62 -8.10 -8.40
N VAL A 134 -5.07 -6.89 -8.72
CA VAL A 134 -5.38 -5.83 -7.75
C VAL A 134 -6.78 -5.31 -8.04
N GLY A 135 -7.68 -5.41 -7.05
CA GLY A 135 -9.09 -5.03 -7.21
C GLY A 135 -9.76 -5.71 -8.39
N GLY A 136 -9.62 -7.03 -8.52
CA GLY A 136 -10.23 -7.84 -9.57
C GLY A 136 -9.63 -7.68 -10.98
N LYS A 137 -8.65 -6.80 -11.19
CA LYS A 137 -7.97 -6.63 -12.48
C LYS A 137 -6.52 -7.10 -12.42
N ALA A 138 -6.12 -7.90 -13.41
CA ALA A 138 -4.71 -8.22 -13.66
C ALA A 138 -3.89 -6.95 -13.93
N ARG A 139 -2.77 -6.78 -13.23
CA ARG A 139 -1.90 -5.61 -13.31
C ARG A 139 -0.45 -5.99 -13.59
N THR A 140 0.29 -5.01 -14.11
CA THR A 140 1.76 -5.03 -14.18
C THR A 140 2.32 -3.97 -13.23
N LEU A 141 3.57 -4.11 -12.79
CA LEU A 141 4.24 -3.06 -12.00
C LEU A 141 4.33 -1.76 -12.80
N ASN A 142 4.62 -1.87 -14.09
CA ASN A 142 4.67 -0.73 -15.00
C ASN A 142 3.34 0.03 -15.10
N GLU A 143 2.20 -0.68 -15.17
CA GLU A 143 0.87 -0.05 -15.14
C GLU A 143 0.63 0.69 -13.83
N ILE A 144 0.94 0.07 -12.68
CA ILE A 144 0.74 0.70 -11.38
C ILE A 144 1.60 1.97 -11.24
N GLU A 145 2.86 1.93 -11.64
CA GLU A 145 3.74 3.10 -11.59
C GLU A 145 3.32 4.17 -12.60
N HIS A 146 3.29 3.84 -13.90
CA HIS A 146 3.17 4.83 -14.96
C HIS A 146 1.74 5.28 -15.23
N ASP A 147 0.79 4.36 -15.18
CA ASP A 147 -0.59 4.66 -15.56
C ASP A 147 -1.47 5.09 -14.40
N ILE A 148 -1.04 4.81 -13.16
CA ILE A 148 -1.81 5.10 -11.95
C ILE A 148 -1.07 6.10 -11.06
N LEU A 149 0.03 5.68 -10.40
CA LEU A 149 0.71 6.51 -9.40
C LEU A 149 1.27 7.81 -9.98
N ARG A 150 1.94 7.78 -11.13
CA ARG A 150 2.51 8.99 -11.75
C ARG A 150 1.45 10.02 -12.14
N LYS A 151 0.23 9.60 -12.46
CA LYS A 151 -0.88 10.51 -12.80
C LYS A 151 -1.51 11.17 -11.56
N MET A 152 -1.12 10.74 -10.36
CA MET A 152 -1.60 11.29 -9.09
C MET A 152 -0.84 12.56 -8.65
N GLY A 153 0.22 12.96 -9.36
CA GLY A 153 0.89 14.25 -9.14
C GLY A 153 1.72 14.34 -7.86
N GLU A 154 2.02 13.21 -7.21
CA GLU A 154 2.87 13.15 -6.02
C GLU A 154 4.31 12.77 -6.42
N PRO A 155 5.28 13.69 -6.44
CA PRO A 155 6.64 13.41 -6.89
C PRO A 155 7.41 12.44 -5.97
N ARG A 156 7.04 12.34 -4.69
CA ARG A 156 7.73 11.47 -3.71
C ARG A 156 7.42 9.98 -3.91
N ILE A 157 6.49 9.60 -4.80
CA ILE A 157 6.20 8.18 -5.06
C ILE A 157 7.44 7.39 -5.47
N HIS A 158 8.37 8.01 -6.20
CA HIS A 158 9.54 7.30 -6.74
C HIS A 158 10.53 6.87 -5.66
N VAL A 159 10.50 7.52 -4.49
CA VAL A 159 11.25 7.06 -3.31
C VAL A 159 10.45 6.12 -2.40
N ALA A 160 9.14 6.01 -2.63
CA ALA A 160 8.22 5.18 -1.86
C ALA A 160 7.96 3.81 -2.48
N ILE A 161 8.16 3.68 -3.80
CA ILE A 161 7.98 2.43 -4.53
C ILE A 161 9.33 1.75 -4.81
N VAL A 162 9.42 0.44 -4.53
CA VAL A 162 10.71 -0.26 -4.58
C VAL A 162 10.94 -1.05 -5.85
N CYS A 163 12.14 -0.93 -6.37
CA CYS A 163 12.59 -1.69 -7.51
C CYS A 163 13.47 -2.90 -7.10
N ALA A 164 13.63 -3.20 -5.81
CA ALA A 164 14.38 -4.38 -5.34
C ALA A 164 15.86 -4.48 -5.85
N SER A 165 16.47 -3.36 -6.25
CA SER A 165 17.93 -3.23 -6.45
C SER A 165 18.58 -2.49 -5.27
N LEU A 166 19.88 -2.73 -5.05
CA LEU A 166 20.67 -2.04 -4.04
C LEU A 166 20.71 -0.52 -4.20
N SER A 167 20.65 -0.03 -5.45
CA SER A 167 20.64 1.41 -5.75
C SER A 167 19.25 2.06 -5.59
N CYS A 168 18.20 1.26 -5.44
CA CYS A 168 16.85 1.75 -5.26
C CYS A 168 16.66 2.36 -3.86
N PRO A 169 15.66 3.25 -3.72
CA PRO A 169 15.08 3.59 -2.44
C PRO A 169 14.69 2.33 -1.66
N ASP A 170 14.82 2.43 -0.34
CA ASP A 170 14.54 1.33 0.58
C ASP A 170 13.04 1.11 0.74
N ILE A 171 12.65 -0.15 0.96
CA ILE A 171 11.29 -0.44 1.42
C ILE A 171 11.16 -0.01 2.88
N ARG A 172 10.04 0.64 3.23
CA ARG A 172 9.74 0.97 4.63
C ARG A 172 9.51 -0.30 5.46
N PRO A 173 9.93 -0.34 6.73
CA PRO A 173 9.59 -1.41 7.67
C PRO A 173 8.15 -1.28 8.23
N GLU A 174 7.29 -0.49 7.59
CA GLU A 174 5.88 -0.28 7.92
C GLU A 174 5.09 -0.02 6.63
N ALA A 175 3.80 -0.33 6.62
CA ALA A 175 2.94 -0.01 5.48
C ALA A 175 2.62 1.50 5.43
N TYR A 176 2.34 2.01 4.23
CA TYR A 176 1.83 3.37 4.07
C TYR A 176 0.36 3.46 4.52
N THR A 177 -0.02 4.49 5.27
CA THR A 177 -1.41 4.73 5.66
C THR A 177 -1.86 6.11 5.19
N SER A 178 -3.16 6.30 4.96
CA SER A 178 -3.69 7.58 4.48
C SER A 178 -3.44 8.72 5.47
N GLU A 179 -3.52 8.42 6.77
CA GLU A 179 -3.39 9.37 7.87
C GLU A 179 -1.95 9.88 8.03
N ARG A 180 -0.96 9.05 7.72
CA ARG A 180 0.46 9.33 7.88
C ARG A 180 1.20 9.51 6.56
N LEU A 181 0.50 9.45 5.43
CA LEU A 181 1.11 9.35 4.11
C LEU A 181 2.17 10.43 3.87
N HIS A 182 1.86 11.70 4.13
CA HIS A 182 2.81 12.79 3.90
C HIS A 182 4.04 12.71 4.80
N GLU A 183 3.85 12.39 6.09
CA GLU A 183 4.96 12.16 7.03
C GLU A 183 5.87 11.04 6.54
N GLN A 184 5.27 9.91 6.12
CA GLN A 184 6.01 8.74 5.65
C GLN A 184 6.75 9.00 4.33
N LEU A 185 6.15 9.76 3.40
CA LEU A 185 6.79 10.16 2.15
C LEU A 185 7.96 11.12 2.38
N ASP A 186 7.81 12.09 3.29
CA ASP A 186 8.89 13.02 3.64
C ASP A 186 10.04 12.33 4.36
N ASP A 187 9.72 11.45 5.31
CA ASP A 187 10.72 10.64 5.99
C ASP A 187 11.47 9.74 5.00
N GLN A 188 10.76 9.12 4.06
CA GLN A 188 11.37 8.28 3.04
C GLN A 188 12.33 9.07 2.13
N MET A 189 11.94 10.27 1.71
CA MET A 189 12.79 11.14 0.89
C MET A 189 14.04 11.58 1.66
N LYS A 190 13.89 11.97 2.94
CA LYS A 190 15.02 12.35 3.80
C LYS A 190 15.99 11.19 3.99
N ALA A 191 15.48 9.99 4.29
CA ALA A 191 16.30 8.80 4.45
C ALA A 191 17.05 8.45 3.15
N PHE A 192 16.40 8.57 1.99
CA PHE A 192 17.04 8.34 0.71
C PHE A 192 18.17 9.33 0.42
N LEU A 193 17.92 10.63 0.60
CA LEU A 193 18.92 11.69 0.43
C LEU A 193 20.08 11.56 1.41
N ALA A 194 19.82 11.12 2.64
CA ALA A 194 20.84 10.92 3.67
C ALA A 194 21.79 9.74 3.40
N ASN A 195 21.49 8.91 2.40
CA ASN A 195 22.34 7.79 2.01
C ASN A 195 23.29 8.20 0.86
N PRO A 196 24.59 8.44 1.12
CA PRO A 196 25.51 8.93 0.10
C PRO A 196 25.82 7.93 -1.01
N GLN A 197 25.49 6.66 -0.81
CA GLN A 197 25.62 5.61 -1.83
C GLN A 197 24.38 5.53 -2.74
N LYS A 198 23.30 6.27 -2.42
CA LYS A 198 22.02 6.19 -3.14
C LYS A 198 21.50 7.54 -3.60
N GLY A 199 21.25 8.45 -2.66
CA GLY A 199 20.45 9.66 -2.87
C GLY A 199 21.27 10.90 -3.19
N LEU A 200 22.11 11.33 -2.23
CA LEU A 200 22.94 12.53 -2.36
C LEU A 200 24.34 12.29 -1.79
N GLN A 201 25.36 12.50 -2.61
CA GLN A 201 26.75 12.49 -2.19
C GLN A 201 27.33 13.91 -2.28
N VAL A 202 28.00 14.34 -1.21
CA VAL A 202 28.73 15.61 -1.16
C VAL A 202 30.23 15.33 -1.31
N GLU A 203 30.85 15.92 -2.32
CA GLU A 203 32.30 15.90 -2.53
C GLU A 203 32.88 17.26 -2.13
N GLU A 204 33.42 17.35 -0.92
CA GLU A 204 33.88 18.61 -0.32
C GLU A 204 35.08 19.20 -1.08
N THR A 205 36.04 18.37 -1.50
CA THR A 205 37.30 18.82 -2.13
C THR A 205 37.08 19.69 -3.36
N ASN A 206 36.08 19.34 -4.18
CA ASN A 206 35.75 20.04 -5.42
C ASN A 206 34.43 20.81 -5.34
N GLN A 207 33.80 20.88 -4.16
CA GLN A 207 32.48 21.48 -3.92
C GLN A 207 31.40 20.96 -4.89
N ARG A 208 31.36 19.64 -5.10
CA ARG A 208 30.38 18.99 -6.01
C ARG A 208 29.31 18.26 -5.23
N LEU A 209 28.09 18.28 -5.76
CA LEU A 209 26.95 17.50 -5.29
C LEU A 209 26.57 16.49 -6.37
N TYR A 210 26.52 15.22 -6.01
CA TYR A 210 26.02 14.15 -6.88
C TYR A 210 24.65 13.73 -6.38
N LEU A 211 23.65 13.88 -7.23
CA LEU A 211 22.29 13.42 -6.97
C LEU A 211 22.03 12.12 -7.71
N SER A 212 21.19 11.28 -7.10
CA SER A 212 20.69 10.07 -7.73
C SER A 212 20.07 10.35 -9.09
N SER A 213 20.27 9.42 -10.04
CA SER A 213 19.63 9.50 -11.35
C SER A 213 18.10 9.42 -11.30
N ILE A 214 17.53 9.02 -10.16
CA ILE A 214 16.07 9.04 -9.94
C ILE A 214 15.48 10.44 -10.18
N PHE A 215 16.21 11.50 -9.81
CA PHE A 215 15.81 12.89 -10.03
C PHE A 215 15.89 13.31 -11.50
N LYS A 216 16.60 12.56 -12.35
CA LYS A 216 16.67 12.80 -13.80
C LYS A 216 15.62 11.99 -14.55
N TRP A 217 15.34 10.76 -14.12
CA TRP A 217 14.41 9.86 -14.81
C TRP A 217 12.95 10.26 -14.65
N PHE A 218 12.62 10.94 -13.55
CA PHE A 218 11.26 11.31 -13.18
C PHE A 218 11.05 12.82 -13.02
N ALA A 219 11.94 13.61 -13.61
CA ALA A 219 11.80 15.07 -13.73
C ALA A 219 10.66 15.48 -14.68
#